data_AF-A0A9D6L7T1-F1
#
_entry.id   AF-A0A9D6L7T1-F1
#
_cell.length_a   1.000
_cell.length_b   1.000
_cell.length_c   1.000
_cell.angle_alpha   90.00
_cell.angle_beta   90.00
_cell.angle_gamma   90.00
#
_symmetry.space_group_name_H-M   'P 1'
#
loop_
_entity.id
_entity.type
_entity.pdbx_description
1 polymer ?
#
loop_
_entity_poly.entity_id
_entity_poly.type
_entity_poly.pdbx_seq_one_letter_code
_entity_poly.pdbx_strand_id
1 'polypeptide(L)'
;MIGTLAHVDYLACTGKSPWHRASALPKLVLALALVMIAVFAPSLRLLIAVHLLAWALALSSRMPPRLVLAAAGYPLVFTALFVIARWDATWATPLRLVLRPLTASLAAVWLVATTPYPDRAAAMVLGVATFMLWRTA
;
A
#
# COMPACT_ATOMS: atom_id res chain seq x y z
N MET A 1 14.55 -15.46 -10.20
CA MET A 1 13.66 -14.41 -9.65
C MET A 1 12.27 -14.35 -10.30
N ILE A 2 12.02 -14.99 -11.46
CA ILE A 2 10.66 -15.07 -12.06
C ILE A 2 9.67 -15.80 -11.13
N GLY A 3 10.12 -16.83 -10.40
CA GLY A 3 9.27 -17.63 -9.52
C GLY A 3 8.63 -16.85 -8.35
N THR A 4 9.27 -15.80 -7.83
CA THR A 4 8.70 -15.02 -6.70
C THR A 4 7.56 -14.12 -7.15
N LEU A 5 7.65 -13.53 -8.35
CA LEU A 5 6.57 -12.72 -8.90
C LEU A 5 5.36 -13.58 -9.27
N ALA A 6 5.60 -14.72 -9.92
CA ALA A 6 4.56 -15.71 -10.20
C ALA A 6 3.92 -16.24 -8.92
N HIS A 7 4.70 -16.43 -7.84
CA HIS A 7 4.17 -16.85 -6.55
C HIS A 7 3.27 -15.80 -5.90
N VAL A 8 3.65 -14.51 -5.94
CA VAL A 8 2.82 -13.43 -5.41
C VAL A 8 1.49 -13.31 -6.19
N ASP A 9 1.54 -13.39 -7.52
CA ASP A 9 0.33 -13.35 -8.34
C ASP A 9 -0.55 -14.59 -8.12
N TYR A 10 0.05 -15.78 -8.01
CA TYR A 10 -0.67 -17.00 -7.62
C TYR A 10 -1.39 -16.85 -6.28
N LEU A 11 -0.73 -16.26 -5.26
CA LEU A 11 -1.36 -16.02 -3.97
C LEU A 11 -2.51 -15.01 -4.06
N ALA A 12 -2.40 -14.00 -4.93
CA ALA A 12 -3.48 -13.04 -5.19
C ALA A 12 -4.69 -13.68 -5.89
N CYS A 13 -4.47 -14.70 -6.72
CA CYS A 13 -5.54 -15.45 -7.38
C CYS A 13 -6.21 -16.50 -6.46
N THR A 14 -5.45 -17.13 -5.56
CA THR A 14 -5.91 -18.30 -4.77
C THR A 14 -6.22 -17.99 -3.31
N GLY A 15 -5.94 -16.76 -2.86
CA GLY A 15 -6.15 -16.36 -1.47
C GLY A 15 -7.62 -16.40 -1.04
N LYS A 16 -7.83 -16.65 0.25
CA LYS A 16 -9.17 -16.90 0.84
C LYS A 16 -9.65 -15.82 1.81
N SER A 17 -8.96 -14.68 1.90
CA SER A 17 -9.41 -13.58 2.77
C SER A 17 -10.60 -12.84 2.15
N PRO A 18 -11.42 -12.10 2.93
CA PRO A 18 -12.53 -11.31 2.41
C PRO A 18 -12.09 -10.35 1.30
N TRP A 19 -10.86 -9.84 1.40
CA TRP A 19 -10.28 -8.94 0.41
C TRP A 19 -10.14 -9.59 -0.96
N HIS A 20 -9.86 -10.90 -1.07
CA HIS A 20 -9.73 -11.56 -2.37
C HIS A 20 -11.05 -11.60 -3.15
N ARG A 21 -12.19 -11.53 -2.44
CA ARG A 21 -13.53 -11.54 -3.05
C ARG A 21 -14.05 -10.14 -3.39
N ALA A 22 -13.45 -9.10 -2.82
CA ALA A 22 -13.83 -7.73 -3.11
C ALA A 22 -13.35 -7.33 -4.52
N SER A 23 -14.09 -6.44 -5.19
CA SER A 23 -13.71 -5.93 -6.50
C SER A 23 -12.40 -5.11 -6.44
N ALA A 24 -11.68 -5.05 -7.55
CA ALA A 24 -10.38 -4.40 -7.62
C ALA A 24 -10.46 -2.86 -7.47
N LEU A 25 -11.50 -2.22 -8.02
CA LEU A 25 -11.64 -0.76 -8.03
C LEU A 25 -11.70 -0.14 -6.61
N PRO A 26 -12.57 -0.60 -5.68
CA PRO A 26 -12.58 -0.07 -4.31
C PRO A 26 -11.26 -0.27 -3.57
N LYS A 27 -10.53 -1.37 -3.83
CA LYS A 27 -9.21 -1.59 -3.22
C LYS A 27 -8.18 -0.60 -3.74
N LEU A 28 -8.20 -0.30 -5.04
CA LEU A 28 -7.34 0.73 -5.63
C LEU A 28 -7.63 2.09 -5.02
N VAL A 29 -8.91 2.47 -4.92
CA VAL A 29 -9.32 3.73 -4.28
C VAL A 29 -8.90 3.76 -2.82
N LEU A 30 -9.09 2.68 -2.06
CA LEU A 30 -8.67 2.59 -0.66
C LEU A 30 -7.15 2.68 -0.51
N ALA A 31 -6.39 1.97 -1.34
CA ALA A 31 -4.93 2.03 -1.32
C ALA A 31 -4.44 3.45 -1.63
N LEU A 32 -4.99 4.08 -2.67
CA LEU A 32 -4.67 5.46 -3.02
C LEU A 32 -5.03 6.42 -1.88
N ALA A 33 -6.21 6.29 -1.28
CA ALA A 33 -6.63 7.11 -0.15
C ALA A 33 -5.68 6.95 1.05
N LEU A 34 -5.26 5.72 1.40
CA LEU A 34 -4.30 5.48 2.47
C LEU A 34 -2.96 6.17 2.18
N VAL A 35 -2.44 6.09 0.96
CA VAL A 35 -1.21 6.77 0.56
C VAL A 35 -1.37 8.28 0.68
N MET A 36 -2.44 8.85 0.12
CA MET A 36 -2.69 10.29 0.14
C MET A 36 -2.81 10.80 1.58
N ILE A 37 -3.60 10.13 2.43
CA ILE A 37 -3.75 10.51 3.83
C ILE A 37 -2.41 10.39 4.56
N ALA A 38 -1.63 9.34 4.35
CA ALA A 38 -0.32 9.20 5.01
C ALA A 38 0.67 10.31 4.59
N VAL A 39 0.75 10.61 3.29
CA VAL A 39 1.63 11.64 2.73
C VAL A 39 1.25 13.03 3.26
N PHE A 40 -0.03 13.36 3.25
CA PHE A 40 -0.53 14.68 3.65
C PHE A 40 -0.94 14.76 5.12
N ALA A 41 -0.69 13.73 5.94
CA ALA A 41 -1.08 13.71 7.34
C ALA A 41 -0.49 14.92 8.09
N PRO A 42 -1.34 15.82 8.64
CA PRO A 42 -0.87 17.01 9.33
C PRO A 42 -0.33 16.67 10.72
N SER A 43 -0.92 15.65 11.37
CA SER A 43 -0.55 15.19 12.70
C SER A 43 0.06 13.80 12.69
N LEU A 44 0.98 13.57 13.61
CA LEU A 44 1.59 12.26 13.81
C LEU A 44 0.57 11.21 14.26
N ARG A 45 -0.44 11.61 15.04
CA ARG A 45 -1.54 10.72 15.49
C ARG A 45 -2.31 10.14 14.31
N LEU A 46 -2.68 10.97 13.32
CA LEU A 46 -3.34 10.49 12.10
C LEU A 46 -2.43 9.53 11.33
N LEU A 47 -1.16 9.88 11.17
CA LEU A 47 -0.19 9.02 10.48
C LEU A 47 -0.05 7.65 11.15
N ILE A 48 0.02 7.61 12.48
CA ILE A 48 0.05 6.35 13.24
C ILE A 48 -1.24 5.57 13.04
N ALA A 49 -2.41 6.20 13.13
CA ALA A 49 -3.69 5.52 12.94
C ALA A 49 -3.80 4.88 11.55
N VAL A 50 -3.40 5.62 10.51
CA VAL A 50 -3.41 5.14 9.11
C VAL A 50 -2.37 4.03 8.91
N HIS A 51 -1.20 4.14 9.55
CA HIS A 51 -0.18 3.09 9.53
C HIS A 51 -0.68 1.79 10.16
N LEU A 52 -1.35 1.87 11.32
CA LEU A 52 -1.95 0.72 11.99
C LEU A 52 -3.06 0.08 11.14
N LEU A 53 -3.87 0.90 10.47
CA LEU A 53 -4.87 0.41 9.51
C LEU A 53 -4.20 -0.31 8.33
N ALA A 54 -3.12 0.23 7.76
CA ALA A 54 -2.39 -0.42 6.68
C ALA A 54 -1.80 -1.77 7.13
N TRP A 55 -1.31 -1.87 8.36
CA TRP A 55 -0.91 -3.15 8.97
C TRP A 55 -2.09 -4.12 9.11
N ALA A 56 -3.23 -3.67 9.63
CA ALA A 56 -4.42 -4.51 9.76
C ALA A 56 -4.87 -5.09 8.40
N LEU A 57 -4.83 -4.27 7.35
CA LEU A 57 -5.10 -4.71 5.98
C LEU A 57 -4.05 -5.73 5.51
N ALA A 58 -2.77 -5.42 5.63
CA ALA A 58 -1.69 -6.32 5.21
C ALA A 58 -1.75 -7.68 5.93
N LEU A 59 -2.00 -7.71 7.25
CA LEU A 59 -2.10 -8.94 8.02
C LEU A 59 -3.37 -9.74 7.70
N SER A 60 -4.49 -9.06 7.47
CA SER A 60 -5.75 -9.71 7.09
C SER A 60 -5.75 -10.24 5.65
N SER A 61 -4.74 -9.91 4.82
CA SER A 61 -4.52 -10.55 3.52
C SER A 61 -4.08 -12.02 3.63
N ARG A 62 -3.61 -12.46 4.80
CA ARG A 62 -3.04 -13.80 5.05
C ARG A 62 -1.82 -14.13 4.18
N MET A 63 -1.06 -13.11 3.79
CA MET A 63 0.22 -13.29 3.10
C MET A 63 1.29 -13.87 4.01
N PRO A 64 2.27 -14.61 3.46
CA PRO A 64 3.47 -14.98 4.20
C PRO A 64 4.16 -13.73 4.79
N PRO A 65 4.39 -13.67 6.10
CA PRO A 65 4.89 -12.46 6.76
C PRO A 65 6.28 -12.05 6.25
N ARG A 66 7.09 -13.02 5.81
CA ARG A 66 8.41 -12.74 5.19
C ARG A 66 8.29 -11.90 3.93
N LEU A 67 7.29 -12.15 3.08
CA LEU A 67 7.05 -11.35 1.87
C LEU A 67 6.55 -9.96 2.22
N VAL A 68 5.64 -9.86 3.18
CA VAL A 68 5.12 -8.57 3.67
C VAL A 68 6.26 -7.72 4.22
N LEU A 69 7.10 -8.28 5.10
CA LEU A 69 8.22 -7.56 5.71
C LEU A 69 9.29 -7.17 4.69
N ALA A 70 9.64 -8.07 3.75
CA ALA A 70 10.64 -7.76 2.72
C ALA A 70 10.16 -6.62 1.79
N ALA A 71 8.90 -6.68 1.35
CA ALA A 71 8.35 -5.68 0.44
C ALA A 71 8.03 -4.36 1.16
N ALA A 72 7.49 -4.40 2.37
CA ALA A 72 7.18 -3.22 3.17
C ALA A 72 8.44 -2.54 3.74
N GLY A 73 9.48 -3.31 4.05
CA GLY A 73 10.72 -2.83 4.64
C GLY A 73 11.72 -2.24 3.63
N TYR A 74 11.57 -2.53 2.34
CA TYR A 74 12.47 -2.03 1.29
C TYR A 74 12.74 -0.50 1.35
N PRO A 75 11.74 0.37 1.55
CA PRO A 75 11.97 1.81 1.62
C PRO A 75 12.83 2.25 2.82
N LEU A 76 12.94 1.44 3.88
CA LEU A 76 13.66 1.82 5.10
C LEU A 76 15.13 2.11 4.85
N VAL A 77 15.75 1.44 3.88
CA VAL A 77 17.14 1.69 3.48
C VAL A 77 17.29 3.14 3.00
N PHE A 78 16.39 3.60 2.13
CA PHE A 78 16.40 4.97 1.63
C PHE A 78 16.00 5.96 2.71
N THR A 79 14.98 5.64 3.51
CA THR A 79 14.57 6.48 4.62
C THR A 79 15.70 6.71 5.62
N ALA A 80 16.53 5.71 5.92
CA ALA A 80 17.65 5.87 6.85
C ALA A 80 18.58 7.01 6.41
N LEU A 81 18.87 7.11 5.11
CA LEU A 81 19.67 8.20 4.55
C LEU A 81 19.00 9.57 4.76
N PHE A 82 17.69 9.66 4.51
CA PHE A 82 16.93 10.90 4.72
C PHE A 82 16.85 11.31 6.20
N VAL A 83 16.68 10.33 7.09
CA VAL A 83 16.64 10.54 8.53
C VAL A 83 17.96 11.12 9.01
N ILE A 84 19.09 10.53 8.62
CA ILE A 84 20.42 11.03 8.97
C ILE A 84 20.63 12.45 8.44
N ALA A 85 20.22 12.72 7.18
CA ALA A 85 20.43 14.02 6.54
C ALA A 85 19.54 15.16 7.08
N ARG A 86 18.40 14.84 7.70
CA ARG A 86 17.38 15.83 8.10
C ARG A 86 17.08 15.82 9.60
N TRP A 87 17.89 15.13 10.39
CA TRP A 87 17.67 15.00 11.82
C TRP A 87 17.77 16.36 12.51
N ASP A 88 16.71 16.76 13.19
CA ASP A 88 16.56 18.06 13.86
C ASP A 88 16.60 17.94 15.40
N ALA A 89 17.19 16.84 15.91
CA ALA A 89 17.18 16.47 17.34
C ALA A 89 15.80 16.12 17.91
N THR A 90 14.73 16.08 17.09
CA THR A 90 13.40 15.64 17.50
C THR A 90 13.05 14.28 16.92
N TRP A 91 12.22 13.52 17.64
CA TRP A 91 11.70 12.23 17.16
C TRP A 91 10.55 12.37 16.15
N ALA A 92 9.96 13.56 16.02
CA ALA A 92 8.79 13.75 15.17
C ALA A 92 9.15 13.67 13.68
N THR A 93 10.21 14.35 13.26
CA THR A 93 10.74 14.35 11.90
C THR A 93 11.12 12.95 11.38
N PRO A 94 11.98 12.17 12.06
CA PRO A 94 12.36 10.84 11.62
C PRO A 94 11.17 9.87 11.58
N LEU A 95 10.27 9.96 12.54
CA LEU A 95 9.09 9.10 12.56
C LEU A 95 8.16 9.39 11.38
N ARG A 96 8.01 10.65 10.97
CA ARG A 96 7.28 11.01 9.74
C ARG A 96 7.98 10.47 8.49
N LEU A 97 9.31 10.57 8.42
CA LEU A 97 10.12 10.06 7.29
C LEU A 97 10.06 8.54 7.16
N VAL A 98 9.86 7.82 8.26
CA VAL A 98 9.70 6.36 8.30
C VAL A 98 8.28 5.92 8.04
N LEU A 99 7.30 6.45 8.77
CA LEU A 99 5.94 5.95 8.71
C LEU A 99 5.27 6.21 7.36
N ARG A 100 5.56 7.33 6.68
CA ARG A 100 4.97 7.65 5.37
C ARG A 100 5.29 6.59 4.29
N PRO A 101 6.57 6.34 3.96
CA PRO A 101 6.90 5.34 2.95
C PRO A 101 6.53 3.92 3.40
N LEU A 102 6.68 3.58 4.69
CA LEU A 102 6.23 2.28 5.19
C LEU A 102 4.73 2.05 5.00
N THR A 103 3.91 3.06 5.29
CA THR A 103 2.46 2.98 5.12
C THR A 103 2.08 2.81 3.65
N ALA A 104 2.75 3.54 2.76
CA ALA A 104 2.54 3.40 1.32
C ALA A 104 2.93 2.00 0.83
N SER A 105 4.06 1.46 1.30
CA SER A 105 4.48 0.11 0.94
C SER A 105 3.57 -0.98 1.51
N LEU A 106 3.04 -0.83 2.73
CA LEU A 106 2.05 -1.76 3.28
C LEU A 106 0.74 -1.75 2.47
N ALA A 107 0.26 -0.56 2.08
CA ALA A 107 -0.92 -0.43 1.22
C ALA A 107 -0.68 -1.09 -0.15
N ALA A 108 0.49 -0.88 -0.74
CA ALA A 108 0.87 -1.53 -2.00
C ALA A 108 0.97 -3.05 -1.86
N VAL A 109 1.58 -3.55 -0.79
CA VAL A 109 1.68 -4.99 -0.49
C VAL A 109 0.28 -5.59 -0.35
N TRP A 110 -0.60 -4.99 0.46
CA TRP A 110 -1.97 -5.46 0.62
C TRP A 110 -2.72 -5.51 -0.71
N LEU A 111 -2.60 -4.47 -1.53
CA LEU A 111 -3.27 -4.38 -2.83
C LEU A 111 -2.78 -5.46 -3.80
N VAL A 112 -1.45 -5.59 -3.94
CA VAL A 112 -0.80 -6.60 -4.81
C VAL A 112 -1.15 -8.00 -4.34
N ALA A 113 -1.13 -8.23 -3.02
CA ALA A 113 -1.41 -9.51 -2.40
C ALA A 113 -2.85 -9.99 -2.58
N THR A 114 -3.81 -9.08 -2.75
CA THR A 114 -5.25 -9.40 -2.75
C THR A 114 -5.93 -9.13 -4.09
N THR A 115 -5.16 -8.71 -5.10
CA THR A 115 -5.70 -8.33 -6.41
C THR A 115 -4.75 -8.77 -7.53
N PRO A 116 -5.17 -9.76 -8.35
CA PRO A 116 -4.41 -10.22 -9.50
C PRO A 116 -4.00 -9.07 -10.43
N TYR A 117 -2.88 -9.23 -11.14
CA TYR A 117 -2.41 -8.20 -12.07
C TYR A 117 -3.44 -7.82 -13.16
N PRO A 118 -4.15 -8.78 -13.81
CA PRO A 118 -5.15 -8.45 -14.83
C PRO A 118 -6.29 -7.57 -14.29
N ASP A 119 -6.78 -7.86 -13.08
CA ASP A 119 -7.89 -7.14 -12.47
C ASP A 119 -7.52 -5.71 -12.09
N ARG A 120 -6.27 -5.49 -11.63
CA ARG A 120 -5.77 -4.14 -11.33
C ARG A 120 -5.67 -3.29 -12.59
N ALA A 121 -5.17 -3.86 -13.68
CA ALA A 121 -5.09 -3.17 -14.96
C ALA A 121 -6.50 -2.81 -15.49
N ALA A 122 -7.43 -3.76 -15.45
CA ALA A 122 -8.81 -3.54 -15.87
C ALA A 122 -9.50 -2.43 -15.05
N ALA A 123 -9.34 -2.43 -13.73
CA ALA A 123 -9.94 -1.43 -12.86
C ALA A 123 -9.39 -0.01 -13.10
N MET A 124 -8.10 0.13 -13.43
CA MET A 124 -7.54 1.42 -13.84
C MET A 124 -8.18 1.94 -15.13
N VAL A 125 -8.31 1.09 -16.15
CA VAL A 125 -8.94 1.46 -17.43
C VAL A 125 -10.40 1.86 -17.21
N LEU A 126 -11.15 1.06 -16.44
CA LEU A 126 -12.57 1.35 -16.16
C LEU A 126 -12.73 2.68 -15.42
N GLY A 127 -11.89 2.95 -14.40
CA GLY A 127 -11.92 4.21 -13.67
C GLY A 127 -11.66 5.44 -14.56
N VAL A 128 -10.70 5.34 -15.48
CA VAL A 128 -10.41 6.40 -16.46
C VAL A 128 -11.60 6.60 -17.42
N ALA A 129 -12.18 5.51 -17.93
CA ALA A 129 -13.33 5.59 -18.83
C ALA A 129 -14.54 6.24 -18.16
N THR A 130 -14.87 5.86 -16.91
CA THR A 130 -15.95 6.48 -16.13
C THR A 130 -15.71 7.98 -15.91
N PHE A 131 -14.47 8.37 -15.59
CA PHE A 131 -14.14 9.78 -15.41
C PHE A 131 -14.28 10.59 -16.71
N MET A 132 -13.84 10.03 -17.85
CA MET A 132 -13.99 10.68 -19.15
C MET A 132 -15.46 10.88 -19.53
N LEU A 133 -16.31 9.86 -19.32
CA LEU A 133 -17.73 9.95 -19.61
C LEU A 133 -18.44 11.01 -18.76
N TRP A 134 -18.09 11.13 -17.47
CA TRP A 134 -18.63 12.19 -16.60
C TRP A 134 -18.24 13.59 -17.09
N ARG A 135 -17.03 13.76 -17.65
CA ARG A 135 -16.58 15.07 -18.15
C ARG A 135 -17.31 15.53 -19.42
N THR A 136 -17.97 14.61 -20.14
CA THR A 136 -18.67 14.89 -21.40
C THR A 136 -20.19 14.97 -21.26
N ALA A 137 -20.72 14.75 -20.05
CA ALA A 137 -22.13 14.87 -19.71
C ALA A 137 -22.40 16.22 -19.04
#